data_AF-A0A957EN47-F1
#
_entry.id   AF-A0A957EN47-F1
#
_cell.length_a   1.000
_cell.length_b   1.000
_cell.length_c   1.000
_cell.angle_alpha   90.00
_cell.angle_beta   90.00
_cell.angle_gamma   90.00
#
_symmetry.space_group_name_H-M   'P 1'
#
loop_
_entity.id
_entity.type
_entity.pdbx_description
1 polymer ?
#
loop_
_entity_poly.entity_id
_entity_poly.type
_entity_poly.pdbx_seq_one_letter_code
_entity_poly.pdbx_strand_id
1 'polypeptide(L)'
;MAQHDGTLVYANKKAQEILGLPEQEMATVNLKQLTIPNTSLEQLLSPPAQLRINVADSIVQAQSLRWQDESDELVQIFINPEKPTENKPVDDIIKQLTALTRISNEPDFDKKLQLIVDGLQMTGWQRVAITLRDAEFNPTKLITAGFSTAEKAELEKRMLPA
;
A
#
# COMPACT_ATOMS: atom_id res chain seq x y z
N MET A 1 -1.86 10.54 12.83
CA MET A 1 -2.28 9.80 14.03
C MET A 1 -3.13 10.73 14.87
N ALA A 2 -4.27 10.24 15.32
CA ALA A 2 -5.20 11.00 16.13
C ALA A 2 -5.74 10.12 17.26
N GLN A 3 -6.20 10.76 18.33
CA GLN A 3 -7.01 10.12 19.36
C GLN A 3 -8.44 9.90 18.86
N HIS A 4 -9.20 9.04 19.53
CA HIS A 4 -10.60 8.74 19.18
C HIS A 4 -11.54 9.96 19.24
N ASP A 5 -11.16 11.00 19.97
CA ASP A 5 -11.91 12.26 20.05
C ASP A 5 -11.66 13.19 18.84
N GLY A 6 -10.71 12.83 17.97
CA GLY A 6 -10.27 13.59 16.80
C GLY A 6 -9.03 14.46 17.03
N THR A 7 -8.46 14.47 18.23
CA THR A 7 -7.26 15.27 18.55
C THR A 7 -6.04 14.70 17.83
N LEU A 8 -5.37 15.53 17.03
CA LEU A 8 -4.23 15.11 16.23
C LEU A 8 -2.97 15.05 17.09
N VAL A 9 -2.33 13.88 17.14
CA VAL A 9 -1.06 13.69 17.87
C VAL A 9 0.12 13.94 16.93
N TYR A 10 -0.01 13.50 15.68
CA TYR A 10 1.04 13.61 14.67
C TYR A 10 0.46 13.62 13.26
N ALA A 11 1.00 14.47 12.39
CA ALA A 11 0.85 14.37 10.95
C ALA A 11 2.19 14.64 10.28
N ASN A 12 2.53 13.86 9.25
CA ASN A 12 3.69 14.17 8.43
C ASN A 12 3.40 15.40 7.55
N LYS A 13 4.46 16.02 7.02
CA LYS A 13 4.35 17.23 6.18
C LYS A 13 3.38 17.07 5.01
N LYS A 14 3.39 15.92 4.33
CA LYS A 14 2.51 15.66 3.19
C LYS A 14 1.04 15.62 3.60
N ALA A 15 0.73 14.98 4.72
CA ALA A 15 -0.62 14.93 5.27
C ALA A 15 -1.08 16.31 5.72
N GLN A 16 -0.18 17.13 6.29
CA GLN A 16 -0.50 18.52 6.64
C GLN A 16 -0.86 19.34 5.39
N GLU A 17 -0.06 19.25 4.33
CA GLU A 17 -0.33 19.91 3.05
C GLU A 17 -1.68 19.48 2.45
N ILE A 18 -1.97 18.18 2.43
CA ILE A 18 -3.21 17.63 1.86
C ILE A 18 -4.43 18.07 2.67
N LEU A 19 -4.32 18.07 4.00
CA LEU A 19 -5.40 18.43 4.90
C LEU A 19 -5.51 19.95 5.16
N GLY A 20 -4.60 20.76 4.61
CA GLY A 20 -4.57 22.20 4.88
C GLY A 20 -4.25 22.55 6.34
N LEU A 21 -3.48 21.69 7.03
CA LEU A 21 -3.15 21.87 8.43
C LEU A 21 -2.05 22.93 8.60
N PRO A 22 -2.14 23.80 9.63
CA PRO A 22 -1.10 24.75 9.93
C PRO A 22 0.18 24.03 10.37
N GLU A 23 1.34 24.61 10.04
CA GLU A 23 2.67 24.08 10.38
C GLU A 23 3.02 24.22 11.90
N GLN A 24 2.00 24.43 12.75
CA GLN A 24 2.10 24.69 14.19
C GLN A 24 1.91 23.42 15.05
N GLU A 25 2.07 23.54 16.37
CA GLU A 25 1.96 22.43 17.33
C GLU A 25 0.67 21.61 17.16
N MET A 26 0.84 20.37 16.67
CA MET A 26 -0.23 19.43 16.30
C MET A 26 -1.19 19.14 17.46
N ALA A 27 -0.72 19.24 18.72
CA ALA A 27 -1.47 18.93 19.93
C ALA A 27 -2.73 19.81 20.14
N THR A 28 -2.87 20.90 19.38
CA THR A 28 -4.05 21.78 19.44
C THR A 28 -5.04 21.58 18.30
N VAL A 29 -4.67 20.78 17.29
CA VAL A 29 -5.46 20.58 16.09
C VAL A 29 -6.43 19.41 16.30
N ASN A 30 -7.73 19.68 16.13
CA ASN A 30 -8.73 18.62 16.11
C ASN A 30 -9.22 18.40 14.67
N LEU A 31 -9.24 17.15 14.22
CA LEU A 31 -9.70 16.77 12.88
C LEU A 31 -11.15 17.20 12.59
N LYS A 32 -11.98 17.41 13.62
CA LYS A 32 -13.36 17.96 13.49
C LYS A 32 -13.39 19.39 12.97
N GLN A 33 -12.28 20.11 13.04
CA GLN A 33 -12.15 21.48 12.53
C GLN A 33 -11.83 21.50 11.02
N LEU A 34 -11.51 20.35 10.43
CA LEU A 34 -11.27 20.23 9.00
C LEU A 34 -12.57 20.22 8.23
N THR A 35 -12.50 20.58 6.95
CA THR A 35 -13.60 20.52 5.97
C THR A 35 -13.92 19.08 5.56
N ILE A 36 -13.97 18.15 6.51
CA ILE A 36 -14.33 16.75 6.31
C ILE A 36 -15.74 16.57 6.89
N PRO A 37 -16.68 15.94 6.17
CA PRO A 37 -18.00 15.65 6.73
C PRO A 37 -17.90 14.87 8.06
N ASN A 38 -18.64 15.31 9.10
CA ASN A 38 -18.59 14.71 10.43
C ASN A 38 -18.84 13.19 10.42
N THR A 39 -19.77 12.72 9.57
CA THR A 39 -20.06 11.29 9.42
C THR A 39 -18.87 10.50 8.92
N SER A 40 -18.10 11.04 7.96
CA SER A 40 -16.88 10.41 7.47
C SER A 40 -15.77 10.43 8.52
N LEU A 41 -15.69 11.50 9.31
CA LEU A 41 -14.69 11.59 10.37
C LEU A 41 -14.96 10.59 11.51
N GLU A 42 -16.21 10.47 11.96
CA GLU A 42 -16.60 9.48 12.97
C GLU A 42 -16.28 8.05 12.55
N GLN A 43 -16.48 7.74 11.26
CA GLN A 43 -16.09 6.45 10.68
C GLN A 43 -14.57 6.27 10.68
N LEU A 44 -13.78 7.29 10.31
CA LEU A 44 -12.32 7.20 10.37
C LEU A 44 -11.79 7.03 11.79
N LEU A 45 -12.40 7.66 12.78
CA LEU A 45 -12.02 7.56 14.20
C LEU A 45 -12.47 6.24 14.86
N SER A 46 -13.22 5.41 14.13
CA SER A 46 -13.69 4.08 14.55
C SER A 46 -13.03 2.97 13.71
N PRO A 47 -11.72 2.72 13.86
CA PRO A 47 -11.00 1.77 13.02
C PRO A 47 -11.44 0.30 13.22
N PRO A 48 -11.33 -0.55 12.18
CA PRO A 48 -10.80 -0.24 10.85
C PRO A 48 -11.85 0.40 9.94
N ALA A 49 -11.46 1.42 9.17
CA ALA A 49 -12.33 2.04 8.17
C ALA A 49 -11.58 2.41 6.89
N GLN A 50 -12.26 2.40 5.76
CA GLN A 50 -11.73 2.87 4.47
C GLN A 50 -12.81 3.65 3.71
N LEU A 51 -12.55 4.93 3.44
CA LEU A 51 -13.52 5.84 2.84
C LEU A 51 -12.87 6.72 1.78
N ARG A 52 -13.71 7.22 0.87
CA ARG A 52 -13.37 8.31 -0.06
C ARG A 52 -13.93 9.60 0.54
N ILE A 53 -13.06 10.56 0.85
CA ILE A 53 -13.45 11.83 1.46
C ILE A 53 -13.03 13.00 0.57
N ASN A 54 -13.86 14.04 0.55
CA ASN A 54 -13.51 15.32 -0.05
C ASN A 54 -12.77 16.14 1.00
N VAL A 55 -11.57 16.60 0.65
CA VAL A 55 -10.75 17.49 1.48
C VAL A 55 -10.41 18.70 0.62
N ALA A 56 -11.01 19.85 0.97
CA ALA A 56 -10.98 21.04 0.12
C ALA A 56 -11.37 20.70 -1.34
N ASP A 57 -10.51 20.99 -2.31
CA ASP A 57 -10.75 20.78 -3.75
C ASP A 57 -10.28 19.39 -4.24
N SER A 58 -9.85 18.51 -3.34
CA SER A 58 -9.27 17.21 -3.69
C SER A 58 -10.07 16.05 -3.09
N ILE A 59 -10.12 14.96 -3.84
CA ILE A 59 -10.64 13.69 -3.35
C ILE A 59 -9.46 12.87 -2.82
N VAL A 60 -9.59 12.32 -1.63
CA VAL A 60 -8.59 11.43 -1.04
C VAL A 60 -9.20 10.12 -0.58
N GLN A 61 -8.45 9.04 -0.73
CA GLN A 61 -8.75 7.77 -0.08
C GLN A 61 -8.12 7.78 1.30
N ALA A 62 -8.95 7.67 2.33
CA ALA A 62 -8.54 7.62 3.71
C ALA A 62 -8.77 6.20 4.27
N GLN A 63 -7.78 5.70 5.00
CA GLN A 63 -7.86 4.41 5.69
C GLN A 63 -7.43 4.60 7.15
N SER A 64 -8.21 4.06 8.08
CA SER A 64 -7.87 4.09 9.50
C SER A 64 -7.57 2.68 10.04
N LEU A 65 -6.54 2.60 10.87
CA LEU A 65 -6.12 1.41 11.60
C LEU A 65 -5.93 1.77 13.08
N ARG A 66 -6.17 0.79 13.96
CA ARG A 66 -5.88 0.91 15.38
C ARG A 66 -4.38 0.72 15.59
N TRP A 67 -3.76 1.66 16.29
CA TRP A 67 -2.38 1.60 16.73
C TRP A 67 -2.36 1.55 18.25
N GLN A 68 -1.78 0.50 18.81
CA GLN A 68 -1.67 0.33 20.25
C GLN A 68 -0.20 0.47 20.64
N ASP A 69 0.10 1.48 21.44
CA ASP A 69 1.38 1.64 22.13
C ASP A 69 1.14 1.50 23.64
N GLU A 70 2.19 1.23 24.42
CA GLU A 70 2.14 0.72 25.80
C GLU A 70 1.23 1.48 26.80
N SER A 71 0.84 2.72 26.50
CA SER A 71 -0.03 3.54 27.36
C SER A 71 -1.23 4.21 26.68
N ASP A 72 -1.31 4.24 25.34
CA ASP A 72 -2.38 4.97 24.62
C ASP A 72 -2.89 4.22 23.38
N GLU A 73 -4.20 4.26 23.19
CA GLU A 73 -4.86 3.79 21.97
C GLU A 73 -4.97 4.93 20.97
N LEU A 74 -4.25 4.81 19.84
CA LEU A 74 -4.23 5.80 18.78
C LEU A 74 -4.89 5.26 17.51
N VAL A 75 -5.44 6.18 16.73
CA VAL A 75 -5.94 5.91 15.39
C VAL A 75 -4.91 6.39 14.38
N GLN A 76 -4.33 5.45 13.63
CA GLN A 76 -3.48 5.76 12.49
C GLN A 76 -4.34 5.95 11.25
N ILE A 77 -4.27 7.14 10.65
CA ILE A 77 -5.01 7.47 9.43
C ILE A 77 -4.01 7.65 8.30
N PHE A 78 -4.16 6.84 7.25
CA PHE A 78 -3.45 6.95 5.99
C PHE A 78 -4.32 7.72 5.01
N ILE A 79 -3.73 8.66 4.28
CA ILE A 79 -4.43 9.49 3.31
C ILE A 79 -3.63 9.42 2.01
N ASN A 80 -4.28 8.92 0.97
CA ASN A 80 -3.74 8.88 -0.38
C ASN A 80 -4.57 9.80 -1.27
N PRO A 81 -3.98 10.88 -1.83
CA PRO A 81 -4.69 11.69 -2.78
C PRO A 81 -5.05 10.83 -3.99
N GLU A 82 -6.32 10.88 -4.38
CA GLU A 82 -6.75 10.19 -5.58
C GLU A 82 -6.16 10.94 -6.77
N LYS A 83 -5.17 10.34 -7.42
CA LYS A 83 -4.76 10.82 -8.74
C LYS A 83 -6.00 10.76 -9.62
N PRO A 84 -6.25 11.78 -10.48
CA PRO A 84 -7.29 11.67 -11.49
C PRO A 84 -7.08 10.33 -12.17
N THR A 85 -8.11 9.47 -12.13
CA THR A 85 -8.06 8.10 -12.61
C THR A 85 -7.41 8.13 -13.98
N GLU A 86 -6.15 7.68 -14.07
CA GLU A 86 -5.68 7.12 -15.32
C GLU A 86 -6.67 5.99 -15.57
N ASN A 87 -7.61 6.20 -16.49
CA ASN A 87 -8.51 5.17 -16.93
C ASN A 87 -7.61 4.05 -17.43
N LYS A 88 -7.31 3.08 -16.55
CA LYS A 88 -6.61 1.87 -16.95
C LYS A 88 -7.49 1.27 -18.03
N PRO A 89 -6.97 1.11 -19.26
CA PRO A 89 -7.74 0.54 -20.35
C PRO A 89 -8.40 -0.75 -19.86
N VAL A 90 -9.65 -0.98 -20.24
CA VAL A 90 -10.40 -2.19 -19.86
C VAL A 90 -9.58 -3.45 -20.15
N ASP A 91 -8.79 -3.42 -21.22
CA ASP A 91 -7.85 -4.48 -21.61
C ASP A 91 -6.82 -4.81 -20.52
N ASP A 92 -6.31 -3.81 -19.79
CA ASP A 92 -5.32 -4.04 -18.73
C ASP A 92 -5.94 -4.64 -17.47
N ILE A 93 -7.20 -4.31 -17.18
CA ILE A 93 -7.97 -4.97 -16.11
C ILE A 93 -8.24 -6.43 -16.49
N ILE A 94 -8.65 -6.70 -17.74
CA ILE A 94 -8.89 -8.06 -18.23
C ILE A 94 -7.60 -8.89 -18.17
N LYS A 95 -6.46 -8.32 -18.59
CA LYS A 95 -5.16 -9.00 -18.49
C LYS A 95 -4.81 -9.34 -17.04
N GLN A 96 -5.03 -8.43 -16.09
CA GLN A 96 -4.77 -8.67 -14.67
C GLN A 96 -5.68 -9.78 -14.11
N LEU A 97 -6.98 -9.74 -14.39
CA LEU A 97 -7.92 -10.77 -13.95
C LEU A 97 -7.59 -12.15 -14.54
N THR A 98 -7.18 -12.18 -15.81
CA THR A 98 -6.75 -13.42 -16.48
C THR A 98 -5.49 -13.98 -15.83
N ALA A 99 -4.50 -13.13 -15.52
CA ALA A 99 -3.28 -13.54 -14.84
C ALA A 99 -3.58 -14.10 -13.44
N LEU A 100 -4.41 -13.43 -12.64
CA LEU A 100 -4.82 -13.88 -11.31
C LEU A 100 -5.56 -15.23 -11.35
N THR A 101 -6.44 -15.40 -12.33
CA THR A 101 -7.16 -16.67 -12.54
C THR A 101 -6.19 -17.80 -12.88
N ARG A 102 -5.21 -17.54 -13.75
CA ARG A 102 -4.19 -18.52 -14.12
C ARG A 102 -3.30 -18.90 -12.94
N ILE A 103 -2.86 -17.93 -12.14
CA ILE A 103 -2.08 -18.17 -10.90
C ILE A 103 -2.88 -19.04 -9.92
N SER A 104 -4.18 -18.76 -9.76
CA SER A 104 -5.03 -19.48 -8.81
C SER A 104 -5.22 -20.94 -9.20
N ASN A 105 -5.27 -21.23 -10.50
CA ASN A 105 -5.52 -22.56 -11.04
C ASN A 105 -4.25 -23.38 -11.36
N GLU A 106 -3.05 -22.82 -11.21
CA GLU A 106 -1.79 -23.55 -11.47
C GLU A 106 -1.43 -24.48 -10.29
N PRO A 107 -1.42 -25.81 -10.48
CA PRO A 107 -1.10 -26.77 -9.42
C PRO A 107 0.41 -26.92 -9.17
N ASP A 108 1.25 -26.60 -10.17
CA ASP A 108 2.71 -26.67 -10.04
C ASP A 108 3.21 -25.43 -9.28
N PHE A 109 3.80 -25.66 -8.11
CA PHE A 109 4.24 -24.59 -7.22
C PHE A 109 5.26 -23.66 -7.88
N ASP A 110 6.19 -24.21 -8.65
CA ASP A 110 7.25 -23.43 -9.30
C ASP A 110 6.70 -22.59 -10.44
N LYS A 111 5.83 -23.17 -11.26
CA LYS A 111 5.14 -22.42 -12.32
C LYS A 111 4.23 -21.36 -11.75
N LYS A 112 3.58 -21.63 -10.62
CA LYS A 112 2.74 -20.65 -9.92
C LYS A 112 3.56 -19.44 -9.46
N LEU A 113 4.73 -19.66 -8.88
CA LEU A 113 5.63 -18.58 -8.50
C LEU A 113 6.14 -17.78 -9.70
N GLN A 114 6.46 -18.45 -10.81
CA GLN A 114 6.85 -17.75 -12.05
C GLN A 114 5.70 -16.88 -12.57
N LEU A 115 4.47 -17.39 -12.60
CA LEU A 115 3.29 -16.63 -13.02
C LEU A 115 3.03 -15.40 -12.13
N ILE A 116 3.28 -15.50 -10.83
CA ILE A 116 3.19 -14.35 -9.90
C ILE A 116 4.22 -13.28 -10.27
N VAL A 117 5.47 -13.68 -10.46
CA VAL A 117 6.59 -12.78 -10.75
C VAL A 117 6.42 -12.11 -12.12
N ASP A 118 5.97 -12.86 -13.12
CA ASP A 118 5.61 -12.33 -14.44
C ASP A 118 4.42 -11.36 -14.37
N GLY A 119 3.38 -11.71 -13.60
CA GLY A 119 2.21 -10.87 -13.39
C GLY A 119 2.57 -9.52 -12.76
N LEU A 120 3.43 -9.51 -11.75
CA LEU A 120 3.93 -8.29 -11.14
C LEU A 120 4.72 -7.44 -12.15
N GLN A 121 5.59 -8.06 -12.96
CA GLN A 121 6.31 -7.34 -14.02
C GLN A 121 5.35 -6.69 -15.02
N MET A 122 4.30 -7.41 -15.44
CA MET A 122 3.27 -6.90 -16.35
C MET A 122 2.48 -5.71 -15.76
N THR A 123 2.38 -5.59 -14.44
CA THR A 123 1.75 -4.43 -13.78
C THR A 123 2.65 -3.18 -13.72
N GLY A 124 3.84 -3.24 -14.31
CA GLY A 124 4.77 -2.11 -14.43
C GLY A 124 6.00 -2.19 -13.54
N TRP A 125 6.17 -3.27 -12.77
CA TRP A 125 7.40 -3.48 -12.00
C TRP A 125 8.53 -3.85 -12.95
N GLN A 126 9.63 -3.09 -12.92
CA GLN A 126 10.73 -3.30 -13.86
C GLN A 126 11.49 -4.60 -13.60
N ARG A 127 11.67 -4.95 -12.33
CA ARG A 127 12.44 -6.11 -11.85
C ARG A 127 11.73 -6.70 -10.65
N VAL A 128 11.51 -8.00 -10.66
CA VAL A 128 10.82 -8.73 -9.60
C VAL A 128 11.59 -9.99 -9.29
N ALA A 129 11.91 -10.22 -8.01
CA ALA A 129 12.61 -11.41 -7.54
C ALA A 129 11.89 -11.99 -6.32
N ILE A 130 11.60 -13.30 -6.34
CA ILE A 130 11.14 -14.06 -5.18
C ILE A 130 12.25 -15.03 -4.78
N THR A 131 12.64 -14.98 -3.52
CA THR A 131 13.59 -15.92 -2.93
C THR A 131 12.85 -16.84 -1.96
N LEU A 132 12.91 -18.14 -2.21
CA LEU A 132 12.45 -19.14 -1.24
C LEU A 132 13.57 -19.43 -0.26
N ARG A 133 13.19 -19.65 1.00
CA ARG A 133 14.12 -19.94 2.08
C ARG A 133 13.68 -21.17 2.88
N ASP A 134 14.63 -21.89 3.45
CA ASP A 134 14.37 -22.97 4.40
C ASP A 134 14.04 -22.43 5.81
N ALA A 135 13.88 -23.33 6.79
CA ALA A 135 13.57 -22.97 8.17
C ALA A 135 14.69 -22.16 8.84
N GLU A 136 15.92 -22.33 8.37
CA GLU A 136 17.13 -21.65 8.82
C GLU A 136 17.39 -20.35 8.01
N PHE A 137 16.44 -19.95 7.16
CA PHE A 137 16.50 -18.77 6.29
C PHE A 137 17.57 -18.83 5.17
N ASN A 138 18.16 -19.99 4.87
CA ASN A 138 19.06 -20.14 3.73
C ASN A 138 18.26 -20.10 2.43
N PRO A 139 18.75 -19.43 1.37
CA PRO A 139 18.03 -19.34 0.11
C PRO A 139 18.08 -20.68 -0.63
N THR A 140 16.91 -21.21 -0.97
CA THR A 140 16.76 -22.50 -1.66
C THR A 140 16.41 -22.33 -3.13
N LYS A 141 15.75 -21.23 -3.49
CA LYS A 141 15.35 -20.95 -4.88
C LYS A 141 15.22 -19.46 -5.13
N LEU A 142 15.54 -19.05 -6.35
CA LEU A 142 15.30 -17.70 -6.86
C LEU A 142 14.41 -17.77 -8.11
N ILE A 143 13.31 -17.00 -8.12
CA ILE A 143 12.41 -16.82 -9.26
C ILE A 143 12.47 -15.35 -9.66
N THR A 144 12.63 -15.05 -10.96
CA THR A 144 12.86 -13.67 -11.44
C THR A 144 12.07 -13.32 -12.71
N ALA A 145 11.69 -12.04 -12.83
CA ALA A 145 11.18 -11.42 -14.05
C ALA A 145 11.78 -10.02 -14.23
N GLY A 146 11.92 -9.59 -15.48
CA GLY A 146 12.49 -8.28 -15.83
C GLY A 146 14.00 -8.14 -15.72
N PHE A 147 14.71 -9.25 -15.51
CA PHE A 147 16.18 -9.30 -15.54
C PHE A 147 16.68 -9.84 -16.87
N SER A 148 17.78 -9.30 -17.37
CA SER A 148 18.51 -9.85 -18.52
C SER A 148 19.11 -11.21 -18.19
N THR A 149 19.46 -12.00 -19.21
CA THR A 149 20.09 -13.32 -19.02
C THR A 149 21.38 -13.24 -18.20
N ALA A 150 22.18 -12.18 -18.40
CA ALA A 150 23.42 -11.98 -17.65
C ALA A 150 23.14 -11.69 -16.17
N GLU A 151 22.16 -10.83 -15.88
CA GLU A 151 21.76 -10.51 -14.51
C GLU A 151 21.15 -11.73 -13.80
N LYS A 152 20.33 -12.53 -14.50
CA LYS A 152 19.80 -13.78 -13.94
C LYS A 152 20.91 -14.73 -13.53
N ALA A 153 21.90 -14.94 -14.39
CA ALA A 153 23.04 -15.81 -14.09
C ALA A 153 23.89 -15.29 -12.92
N GLU A 154 23.95 -13.98 -12.70
CA GLU A 154 24.63 -13.40 -11.54
C GLU A 154 23.81 -13.58 -10.25
N LEU A 155 22.50 -13.34 -10.32
CA LEU A 155 21.59 -13.50 -9.19
C LEU A 155 21.45 -14.95 -8.75
N GLU A 156 21.45 -15.91 -9.69
CA GLU A 156 21.45 -17.34 -9.37
C GLU A 156 22.72 -17.78 -8.63
N LYS A 157 23.86 -17.14 -8.90
CA LYS A 157 25.12 -17.43 -8.17
C LYS A 157 25.10 -16.88 -6.75
N ARG A 158 24.46 -15.75 -6.53
CA ARG A 158 24.43 -15.06 -5.23
C ARG A 158 23.20 -15.43 -4.39
N MET A 159 22.16 -15.97 -5.03
CA MET A 159 20.85 -16.31 -4.44
C MET A 159 20.24 -15.17 -3.61
N LEU A 160 20.57 -13.93 -3.98
CA LEU A 160 20.17 -12.71 -3.30
C LEU A 160 19.86 -11.64 -4.36
N PRO A 161 18.79 -10.84 -4.17
CA PRO A 161 18.57 -9.64 -4.99
C PRO A 161 19.76 -8.68 -4.80
N ALA A 162 20.24 -8.12 -5.90
CA ALA A 162 21.32 -7.13 -5.92
C ALA A 162 20.92 -5.81 -5.28
#